data_AF-A0A355BET5-F1
#
_entry.id   AF-A0A355BET5-F1
#
_cell.length_a   1.000
_cell.length_b   1.000
_cell.length_c   1.000
_cell.angle_alpha   90.00
_cell.angle_beta   90.00
_cell.angle_gamma   90.00
#
_symmetry.space_group_name_H-M   'P 1'
#
loop_
_entity.id
_entity.type
_entity.pdbx_description
1 polymer ?
#
loop_
_entity_poly.entity_id
_entity_poly.type
_entity_poly.pdbx_seq_one_letter_code
_entity_poly.pdbx_strand_id
1 'polypeptide(L)'
;MKDENKLFNDFKFVSSKMWKQKIQFELNGADYNENLIWESNDGIKVKPFYHFDQNIQNLPVTTEATKFKILQQIYVYNVEKSNAKALNTIQRGADSIKFTIENKTISIENLLQNLPLDKVVCFFNLAFLSIDFIKKLKAYQLKYKSNFIIQLDPIYHLLKTGNYHA
;
A
#
# COMPACT_ATOMS: atom_id res chain seq x y z
N MET A 1 -2.39 22.98 -29.69
CA MET A 1 -3.48 23.54 -28.86
C MET A 1 -3.20 25.02 -28.71
N LYS A 2 -4.17 25.88 -29.03
CA LYS A 2 -4.06 27.34 -28.86
C LYS A 2 -4.26 27.65 -27.37
N ASP A 3 -3.23 28.17 -26.72
CA ASP A 3 -3.31 28.68 -25.34
C ASP A 3 -4.06 30.02 -25.34
N GLU A 4 -5.33 29.99 -24.97
CA GLU A 4 -6.20 31.18 -24.95
C GLU A 4 -6.16 31.99 -23.65
N ASN A 5 -5.29 31.65 -22.69
CA ASN A 5 -5.08 32.49 -21.49
C ASN A 5 -3.59 32.57 -21.12
N LYS A 6 -2.89 33.55 -21.71
CA LYS A 6 -1.47 33.76 -21.46
C LYS A 6 -1.25 34.63 -20.22
N LEU A 7 -1.31 34.01 -19.05
CA LEU A 7 -1.21 34.68 -17.74
C LEU A 7 0.15 35.36 -17.46
N PHE A 8 1.23 34.99 -18.16
CA PHE A 8 2.61 35.37 -17.78
C PHE A 8 3.46 35.98 -18.91
N ASN A 9 2.87 36.46 -20.01
CA ASN A 9 3.64 36.96 -21.16
C ASN A 9 4.48 38.19 -20.87
N ASP A 10 3.98 39.08 -20.01
CA ASP A 10 4.65 40.35 -19.72
C ASP A 10 5.84 40.15 -18.76
N PHE A 11 6.04 38.94 -18.26
CA PHE A 11 7.12 38.59 -17.35
C PHE A 11 8.20 37.78 -18.06
N LYS A 12 9.45 38.09 -17.74
CA LYS A 12 10.58 37.27 -18.17
C LYS A 12 10.49 35.89 -17.52
N PHE A 13 10.81 34.86 -18.30
CA PHE A 13 10.96 33.51 -17.80
C PHE A 13 11.98 33.45 -16.66
N VAL A 14 11.64 32.74 -15.58
CA VAL A 14 12.51 32.56 -14.42
C VAL A 14 13.02 31.12 -14.41
N SER A 15 14.34 30.95 -14.52
CA SER A 15 14.98 29.63 -14.48
C SER A 15 15.16 29.12 -13.06
N SER A 16 15.41 27.81 -12.90
CA SER A 16 15.79 27.24 -11.60
C SER A 16 17.06 27.85 -11.02
N LYS A 17 17.98 28.29 -11.88
CA LYS A 17 19.20 28.99 -11.47
C LYS A 17 18.89 30.35 -10.86
N MET A 18 18.01 31.13 -11.47
CA MET A 18 17.57 32.43 -10.95
C MET A 18 16.86 32.27 -9.60
N TRP A 19 15.97 31.27 -9.48
CA TRP A 19 15.34 30.91 -8.21
C TRP A 19 16.35 30.56 -7.13
N LYS A 20 17.33 29.68 -7.44
CA LYS A 20 18.38 29.29 -6.48
C LYS A 20 19.22 30.48 -6.03
N GLN A 21 19.57 31.39 -6.94
CA GLN A 21 20.34 32.60 -6.62
C GLN A 21 19.57 33.53 -5.68
N LYS A 22 18.27 33.73 -5.93
CA LYS A 22 17.43 34.56 -5.05
C LYS A 22 17.33 33.95 -3.66
N ILE A 23 17.10 32.64 -3.55
CA ILE A 23 17.06 31.94 -2.25
C ILE A 23 18.40 32.10 -1.51
N GLN A 24 19.53 31.90 -2.21
CA GLN A 24 20.86 32.06 -1.59
C GLN A 24 21.10 33.48 -1.07
N PHE A 25 20.62 34.50 -1.79
CA PHE A 25 20.69 35.89 -1.34
C PHE A 25 19.88 36.09 -0.04
N GLU A 26 18.65 35.60 0.01
CA GLU A 26 17.76 35.73 1.18
C GLU A 26 18.25 34.95 2.40
N LEU A 27 19.05 33.89 2.19
CA LEU A 27 19.67 33.13 3.28
C LEU A 27 20.74 33.92 4.06
N ASN A 28 21.13 35.12 3.61
CA ASN A 28 22.02 36.05 4.34
C ASN A 28 23.31 35.40 4.89
N GLY A 29 23.90 34.48 4.12
CA GLY A 29 25.13 33.77 4.49
C GLY A 29 24.92 32.39 5.14
N ALA A 30 23.68 31.99 5.43
CA ALA A 30 23.37 30.62 5.85
C ALA A 30 23.55 29.62 4.69
N ASP A 31 24.06 28.43 5.01
CA ASP A 31 24.31 27.40 3.99
C ASP A 31 22.99 26.80 3.48
N TYR A 32 22.84 26.78 2.15
CA TYR A 32 21.63 26.28 1.50
C TYR A 32 21.39 24.79 1.74
N ASN A 33 22.45 23.98 1.75
CA ASN A 33 22.34 22.53 1.90
C ASN A 33 22.04 22.16 3.36
N GLU A 34 22.58 22.88 4.33
CA GLU A 34 22.30 22.63 5.74
C GLU A 34 20.90 23.11 6.15
N ASN A 35 20.43 24.24 5.60
CA ASN A 35 19.19 24.87 6.08
C ASN A 35 17.93 24.46 5.29
N LEU A 36 18.07 24.12 4.00
CA LEU A 36 16.90 23.94 3.12
C LEU A 36 16.79 22.57 2.46
N ILE A 37 17.85 21.75 2.50
CA ILE A 37 17.77 20.38 2.01
C ILE A 37 17.37 19.48 3.18
N TRP A 38 16.21 18.84 3.04
CA TRP A 38 15.81 17.79 3.95
C TRP A 38 16.38 16.46 3.48
N GLU A 39 17.01 15.71 4.37
CA GLU A 39 17.51 14.37 4.10
C GLU A 39 16.64 13.35 4.85
N SER A 40 16.10 12.38 4.11
CA SER A 40 15.36 11.27 4.72
C SER A 40 16.31 10.34 5.48
N ASN A 41 15.76 9.51 6.36
CA ASN A 41 16.54 8.48 7.06
C ASN A 41 17.21 7.48 6.09
N ASP A 42 16.72 7.39 4.86
CA ASP A 42 17.26 6.55 3.80
C ASP A 42 18.33 7.27 2.95
N GLY A 43 18.76 8.47 3.35
CA GLY A 43 19.76 9.28 2.65
C GLY A 43 19.24 10.00 1.40
N ILE A 44 17.91 10.13 1.25
CA ILE A 44 17.30 10.81 0.08
C ILE A 44 17.24 12.31 0.37
N LYS A 45 17.97 13.09 -0.43
CA LYS A 45 17.99 14.55 -0.35
C LYS A 45 16.86 15.17 -1.15
N VAL A 46 15.90 15.76 -0.45
CA VAL A 46 14.75 16.46 -1.02
C VAL A 46 15.07 17.94 -1.12
N LYS A 47 14.93 18.49 -2.33
CA LYS A 47 15.15 19.91 -2.58
C LYS A 47 13.91 20.71 -2.19
N PRO A 48 14.06 21.97 -1.76
CA PRO A 48 12.93 22.83 -1.40
C PRO A 48 12.06 23.23 -2.61
N PHE A 49 12.57 23.07 -3.83
CA PHE A 49 11.80 23.27 -5.06
C PHE A 49 12.32 22.39 -6.20
N TYR A 50 11.45 22.14 -7.18
CA TYR A 50 11.76 21.47 -8.44
C TYR A 50 11.26 22.35 -9.58
N HIS A 51 11.92 22.25 -10.73
CA HIS A 51 11.61 23.10 -11.86
C HIS A 51 11.74 22.32 -13.17
N PHE A 52 10.95 22.66 -14.19
CA PHE A 52 10.88 21.91 -15.44
C PHE A 52 12.15 22.02 -16.31
N ASP A 53 12.93 23.10 -16.13
CA ASP A 53 14.22 23.28 -16.81
C ASP A 53 15.35 22.43 -16.20
N GLN A 54 15.07 21.76 -15.07
CA GLN A 54 15.99 20.80 -14.49
C GLN A 54 15.84 19.49 -15.25
N ASN A 55 16.97 18.87 -15.57
CA ASN A 55 16.99 17.56 -16.20
C ASN A 55 16.60 16.47 -15.19
N ILE A 56 15.30 16.38 -14.91
CA ILE A 56 14.70 15.35 -14.08
C ILE A 56 14.25 14.23 -15.02
N GLN A 57 14.88 13.06 -14.87
CA GLN A 57 14.44 11.88 -15.60
C GLN A 57 13.08 11.45 -15.05
N ASN A 58 12.01 11.79 -15.76
CA ASN A 58 10.69 11.32 -15.41
C ASN A 58 10.62 9.83 -15.73
N LEU A 59 10.50 9.00 -14.68
CA LEU A 59 10.18 7.60 -14.86
C LEU A 59 8.71 7.51 -15.31
N PRO A 60 8.40 6.74 -16.36
CA PRO A 60 7.01 6.53 -16.75
C PRO A 60 6.30 5.74 -15.65
N VAL A 61 5.37 6.37 -14.95
CA VAL A 61 4.52 5.73 -13.94
C VAL A 61 3.08 5.74 -14.44
N THR A 62 2.51 4.56 -14.66
CA THR A 62 1.07 4.42 -14.87
C THR A 62 0.39 4.40 -13.51
N THR A 63 -0.53 5.33 -13.26
CA THR A 63 -1.27 5.38 -11.99
C THR A 63 -2.71 4.90 -12.19
N GLU A 64 -3.21 4.10 -11.26
CA GLU A 64 -4.59 3.62 -11.18
C GLU A 64 -5.20 4.06 -9.84
N ALA A 65 -4.86 5.28 -9.39
CA ALA A 65 -5.14 5.77 -8.05
C ALA A 65 -6.64 5.74 -7.71
N THR A 66 -7.52 5.87 -8.70
CA THR A 66 -8.98 5.82 -8.55
C THR A 66 -9.53 4.40 -8.41
N LYS A 67 -8.75 3.35 -8.66
CA LYS A 67 -9.18 1.94 -8.60
C LYS A 67 -8.72 1.23 -7.32
N PHE A 68 -8.43 1.97 -6.26
CA PHE A 68 -8.08 1.37 -4.96
C PHE A 68 -9.25 0.54 -4.42
N LYS A 69 -8.94 -0.50 -3.64
CA LYS A 69 -9.94 -1.36 -2.98
C LYS A 69 -9.83 -1.24 -1.47
N ILE A 70 -10.96 -1.18 -0.79
CA ILE A 70 -11.03 -1.14 0.67
C ILE A 70 -10.85 -2.55 1.22
N LEU A 71 -9.74 -2.77 1.91
CA LEU A 71 -9.42 -4.04 2.56
C LEU A 71 -9.58 -3.90 4.08
N GLN A 72 -10.49 -4.68 4.67
CA GLN A 72 -10.64 -4.75 6.13
C GLN A 72 -9.87 -5.94 6.71
N GLN A 73 -9.04 -5.68 7.71
CA GLN A 73 -8.35 -6.73 8.45
C GLN A 73 -9.18 -7.24 9.64
N ILE A 74 -9.20 -8.57 9.79
CA ILE A 74 -9.87 -9.29 10.88
C ILE A 74 -8.90 -10.33 11.45
N TYR A 75 -8.59 -10.21 12.73
CA TYR A 75 -7.83 -11.21 13.49
C TYR A 75 -8.78 -12.29 13.98
N VAL A 76 -8.51 -13.55 13.60
CA VAL A 76 -9.41 -14.66 13.87
C VAL A 76 -9.02 -15.33 15.18
N TYR A 77 -9.67 -14.90 16.26
CA TYR A 77 -9.58 -15.55 17.58
C TYR A 77 -10.81 -16.44 17.83
N ASN A 78 -12.01 -15.90 17.64
CA ASN A 78 -13.27 -16.63 17.69
C ASN A 78 -13.90 -16.64 16.29
N VAL A 79 -14.19 -17.82 15.76
CA VAL A 79 -14.60 -18.01 14.37
C VAL A 79 -15.94 -17.34 14.07
N GLU A 80 -16.95 -17.56 14.92
CA GLU A 80 -18.30 -17.02 14.74
C GLU A 80 -18.30 -15.49 14.80
N LYS A 81 -17.63 -14.91 15.81
CA LYS A 81 -17.49 -13.45 15.93
C LYS A 81 -16.74 -12.85 14.73
N SER A 82 -15.73 -13.56 14.22
CA SER A 82 -14.94 -13.11 13.07
C SER A 82 -15.76 -13.16 11.78
N ASN A 83 -16.58 -14.20 11.59
CA ASN A 83 -17.50 -14.31 10.47
C ASN A 83 -18.56 -13.20 10.50
N ALA A 84 -19.23 -13.00 11.64
CA ALA A 84 -20.22 -11.93 11.80
C ALA A 84 -19.61 -10.54 11.53
N LYS A 85 -18.38 -10.31 11.99
CA LYS A 85 -17.64 -9.07 11.71
C LYS A 85 -17.32 -8.91 10.22
N ALA A 86 -16.94 -9.99 9.54
CA ALA A 86 -16.68 -9.97 8.10
C ALA A 86 -17.96 -9.61 7.31
N LEU A 87 -19.08 -10.25 7.62
CA LEU A 87 -20.38 -9.94 7.02
C LEU A 87 -20.78 -8.48 7.21
N ASN A 88 -20.72 -7.99 8.45
CA ASN A 88 -21.05 -6.59 8.74
C ASN A 88 -20.13 -5.61 7.99
N THR A 89 -18.84 -5.93 7.87
CA THR A 89 -17.90 -5.05 7.17
C THR A 89 -18.16 -5.01 5.66
N ILE A 90 -18.47 -6.16 5.04
CA ILE A 90 -18.82 -6.22 3.62
C ILE A 90 -20.09 -5.41 3.36
N GLN A 91 -21.10 -5.53 4.22
CA GLN A 91 -22.34 -4.74 4.13
C GLN A 91 -22.10 -3.23 4.23
N ARG A 92 -21.03 -2.81 4.90
CA ARG A 92 -20.62 -1.41 5.04
C ARG A 92 -19.73 -0.90 3.91
N GLY A 93 -19.48 -1.70 2.88
CA GLY A 93 -18.77 -1.28 1.66
C GLY A 93 -17.30 -1.70 1.56
N ALA A 94 -16.85 -2.71 2.33
CA ALA A 94 -15.51 -3.27 2.11
C ALA A 94 -15.46 -4.16 0.86
N ASP A 95 -14.49 -3.91 -0.01
CA ASP A 95 -14.26 -4.68 -1.25
C ASP A 95 -13.53 -6.01 -0.97
N SER A 96 -12.80 -6.09 0.14
CA SER A 96 -11.91 -7.20 0.45
C SER A 96 -11.77 -7.41 1.96
N ILE A 97 -11.57 -8.66 2.36
CA ILE A 97 -11.35 -9.02 3.77
C ILE A 97 -10.01 -9.73 3.90
N LYS A 98 -9.21 -9.33 4.89
CA LYS A 98 -7.97 -10.03 5.27
C LYS A 98 -8.14 -10.73 6.61
N PHE A 99 -8.19 -12.05 6.58
CA PHE A 99 -8.16 -12.88 7.78
C PHE A 99 -6.71 -13.13 8.21
N THR A 100 -6.40 -12.80 9.47
CA THR A 100 -5.15 -13.21 10.11
C THR A 100 -5.43 -14.41 11.01
N ILE A 101 -4.81 -15.55 10.69
CA ILE A 101 -5.08 -16.84 11.33
C ILE A 101 -3.78 -17.32 11.98
N GLU A 102 -3.81 -17.49 13.30
CA GLU A 102 -2.64 -17.92 14.08
C GLU A 102 -2.68 -19.41 14.41
N ASN A 103 -3.85 -20.04 14.36
CA ASN A 103 -4.02 -21.44 14.70
C ASN A 103 -4.61 -22.26 13.55
N LYS A 104 -3.96 -23.38 13.23
CA LYS A 104 -4.38 -24.37 12.22
C LYS A 104 -5.66 -25.13 12.56
N THR A 105 -6.15 -25.06 13.80
CA THR A 105 -7.39 -25.74 14.24
C THR A 105 -8.67 -24.99 13.87
N ILE A 106 -8.56 -23.77 13.37
CA ILE A 106 -9.70 -22.96 12.96
C ILE A 106 -10.46 -23.63 11.81
N SER A 107 -11.79 -23.73 11.94
CA SER A 107 -12.66 -24.20 10.86
C SER A 107 -12.84 -23.10 9.81
N ILE A 108 -12.35 -23.37 8.61
CA ILE A 108 -12.47 -22.50 7.44
C ILE A 108 -13.95 -22.43 7.01
N GLU A 109 -14.68 -23.54 7.15
CA GLU A 109 -16.11 -23.66 6.88
C GLU A 109 -16.90 -22.58 7.60
N ASN A 110 -16.75 -22.55 8.92
CA ASN A 110 -17.51 -21.65 9.80
C ASN A 110 -17.04 -20.20 9.62
N LEU A 111 -15.74 -20.00 9.35
CA LEU A 111 -15.20 -18.66 9.14
C LEU A 111 -15.76 -18.02 7.88
N LEU A 112 -15.95 -18.80 6.82
CA LEU A 112 -16.38 -18.32 5.50
C LEU A 112 -17.88 -18.49 5.24
N GLN A 113 -18.62 -19.01 6.22
CA GLN A 113 -20.04 -19.28 6.11
C GLN A 113 -20.81 -18.00 5.73
N ASN A 114 -21.71 -18.12 4.75
CA ASN A 114 -22.57 -17.03 4.25
C ASN A 114 -21.85 -15.80 3.68
N LEU A 115 -20.52 -15.82 3.52
CA LEU A 115 -19.81 -14.72 2.88
C LEU A 115 -20.08 -14.72 1.36
N PRO A 116 -20.22 -13.55 0.72
CA PRO A 116 -20.33 -13.43 -0.73
C PRO A 116 -18.96 -13.61 -1.40
N LEU A 117 -18.46 -14.85 -1.39
CA LEU A 117 -17.11 -15.21 -1.85
C LEU A 117 -16.90 -15.04 -3.37
N ASP A 118 -17.99 -14.86 -4.13
CA ASP A 118 -18.01 -14.56 -5.56
C ASP A 118 -17.64 -13.09 -5.86
N LYS A 119 -17.95 -12.18 -4.94
CA LYS A 119 -17.76 -10.72 -5.11
C LYS A 119 -16.57 -10.18 -4.32
N VAL A 120 -16.25 -10.81 -3.19
CA VAL A 120 -15.23 -10.32 -2.25
C VAL A 120 -13.94 -11.10 -2.41
N VAL A 121 -12.82 -10.39 -2.44
CA VAL A 121 -11.49 -11.02 -2.37
C VAL A 121 -11.14 -11.29 -0.91
N CYS A 122 -10.81 -12.54 -0.59
CA CYS A 122 -10.37 -12.92 0.75
C CYS A 122 -8.86 -13.15 0.77
N PHE A 123 -8.16 -12.37 1.59
CA PHE A 123 -6.75 -12.54 1.87
C PHE A 123 -6.58 -13.37 3.14
N PHE A 124 -5.72 -14.39 3.11
CA PHE A 124 -5.41 -15.23 4.25
C PHE A 124 -3.95 -15.02 4.64
N ASN A 125 -3.73 -14.28 5.72
CA ASN A 125 -2.43 -14.14 6.37
C ASN A 125 -2.30 -15.25 7.42
N LEU A 126 -1.42 -16.20 7.18
CA LEU A 126 -1.23 -17.36 8.05
C LEU A 126 0.04 -17.15 8.86
N ALA A 127 -0.05 -17.16 10.20
CA ALA A 127 1.12 -17.06 11.07
C ALA A 127 1.87 -18.39 11.24
N PHE A 128 1.51 -19.41 10.46
CA PHE A 128 2.06 -20.76 10.50
C PHE A 128 2.20 -21.32 9.08
N LEU A 129 3.08 -22.30 8.93
CA LEU A 129 3.26 -23.03 7.68
C LEU A 129 2.53 -24.38 7.77
N SER A 130 1.51 -24.60 6.94
CA SER A 130 0.80 -25.87 6.90
C SER A 130 0.29 -26.19 5.51
N ILE A 131 0.87 -27.22 4.92
CA ILE A 131 0.47 -27.72 3.59
C ILE A 131 -0.99 -28.17 3.62
N ASP A 132 -1.42 -28.85 4.67
CA ASP A 132 -2.79 -29.36 4.79
C ASP A 132 -3.81 -28.21 4.88
N PHE A 133 -3.49 -27.15 5.62
CA PHE A 133 -4.36 -25.98 5.71
C PHE A 133 -4.50 -25.26 4.37
N ILE A 134 -3.38 -25.11 3.65
CA ILE A 134 -3.37 -24.52 2.30
C ILE A 134 -4.18 -25.38 1.32
N LYS A 135 -4.03 -26.72 1.37
CA LYS A 135 -4.82 -27.65 0.56
C LYS A 135 -6.31 -27.51 0.85
N LYS A 136 -6.71 -27.37 2.12
CA LYS A 136 -8.10 -27.10 2.50
C LYS A 136 -8.59 -25.78 1.90
N LEU A 137 -7.86 -24.68 2.09
CA LEU A 137 -8.22 -23.37 1.49
C LEU A 137 -8.37 -23.45 -0.04
N LYS A 138 -7.46 -24.15 -0.72
CA LYS A 138 -7.52 -24.34 -2.18
C LYS A 138 -8.74 -25.17 -2.60
N ALA A 139 -9.09 -26.21 -1.85
CA ALA A 139 -10.30 -26.98 -2.10
C ALA A 139 -11.57 -26.12 -1.94
N TYR A 140 -11.63 -25.27 -0.91
CA TYR A 140 -12.71 -24.28 -0.73
C TYR A 140 -12.78 -23.30 -1.90
N GLN A 141 -11.63 -22.75 -2.29
CA GLN A 141 -11.54 -21.81 -3.40
C GLN A 141 -12.12 -22.39 -4.69
N LEU A 142 -11.76 -23.64 -5.02
CA LEU A 142 -12.25 -24.34 -6.21
C LEU A 142 -13.76 -24.63 -6.13
N LYS A 143 -14.23 -25.06 -4.95
CA LYS A 143 -15.65 -25.40 -4.73
C LYS A 143 -16.58 -24.19 -4.92
N TYR A 144 -16.17 -23.03 -4.42
CA TYR A 144 -17.00 -21.82 -4.42
C TYR A 144 -16.60 -20.78 -5.48
N LYS A 145 -15.64 -21.13 -6.37
CA LYS A 145 -15.09 -20.24 -7.42
C LYS A 145 -14.71 -18.86 -6.87
N SER A 146 -14.05 -18.87 -5.72
CA SER A 146 -13.79 -17.67 -4.93
C SER A 146 -12.41 -17.08 -5.19
N ASN A 147 -12.25 -15.79 -4.91
CA ASN A 147 -10.98 -15.09 -5.09
C ASN A 147 -10.17 -15.09 -3.79
N PHE A 148 -9.38 -16.14 -3.56
CA PHE A 148 -8.53 -16.25 -2.37
C PHE A 148 -7.08 -15.92 -2.70
N ILE A 149 -6.45 -15.12 -1.85
CA ILE A 149 -5.03 -14.80 -1.91
C ILE A 149 -4.39 -15.24 -0.60
N ILE A 150 -3.50 -16.22 -0.68
CA ILE A 150 -2.78 -16.73 0.48
C ILE A 150 -1.49 -15.92 0.64
N GLN A 151 -1.35 -15.25 1.78
CA GLN A 151 -0.18 -14.47 2.13
C GLN A 151 0.67 -15.29 3.10
N LEU A 152 1.74 -15.87 2.55
CA LEU A 152 2.77 -16.59 3.29
C LEU A 152 4.11 -15.93 2.99
N ASP A 153 4.77 -15.42 4.03
CA ASP A 153 6.07 -14.76 3.91
C ASP A 153 7.04 -15.29 4.96
N PRO A 154 7.64 -16.48 4.71
CA PRO A 154 8.58 -17.10 5.65
C PRO A 154 9.87 -16.28 5.80
N ILE A 155 10.27 -15.50 4.80
CA ILE A 155 11.48 -14.67 4.84
C ILE A 155 11.25 -13.51 5.80
N TYR A 156 10.14 -12.78 5.66
CA TYR A 156 9.78 -11.71 6.59
C TYR A 156 9.65 -12.24 8.02
N HIS A 157 9.03 -13.41 8.22
CA HIS A 157 8.92 -14.01 9.54
C HIS A 157 10.28 -14.28 10.16
N LEU A 158 11.18 -14.95 9.42
CA LEU A 158 12.54 -15.24 9.86
C LEU A 158 13.32 -13.97 10.24
N LEU A 159 13.28 -12.94 9.37
CA LEU A 159 13.97 -11.68 9.62
C LEU A 159 13.41 -10.94 10.85
N LYS A 160 12.12 -11.08 11.13
CA LYS A 160 11.47 -10.40 12.25
C LYS A 160 11.65 -11.11 13.59
N THR A 161 11.53 -12.44 13.61
CA THR A 161 11.51 -13.23 14.86
C THR A 161 12.85 -13.91 15.15
N GLY A 162 13.76 -13.96 14.18
CA GLY A 162 14.98 -14.76 14.24
C GLY A 162 14.73 -16.27 14.16
N ASN A 163 13.47 -16.70 14.00
CA ASN A 163 13.08 -18.10 13.98
C ASN A 163 12.39 -18.43 12.66
N TYR A 164 12.72 -19.57 12.08
CA TYR A 164 11.94 -20.11 10.97
C TYR A 164 10.61 -20.66 11.50
N HIS A 165 9.58 -20.70 10.64
CA HIS A 165 8.34 -21.38 11.01
C HIS A 165 8.63 -22.86 11.28
N ALA A 166 8.50 -23.28 12.54
CA ALA A 166 8.62 -24.67 12.98
C ALA A 166 7.39 -25.50 12.61
#